data_AF-A0A415E0V2-F1
#
_entry.id   AF-A0A415E0V2-F1
#
_cell.length_a   1.000
_cell.length_b   1.000
_cell.length_c   1.000
_cell.angle_alpha   90.00
_cell.angle_beta   90.00
_cell.angle_gamma   90.00
#
_symmetry.space_group_name_H-M   'P 1'
#
loop_
_entity.id
_entity.type
_entity.pdbx_description
1 polymer ?
#
loop_
_entity_poly.entity_id
_entity_poly.type
_entity_poly.pdbx_seq_one_letter_code
_entity_poly.pdbx_strand_id
1 'polypeptide(L)' 'MDKRYIAPIIITILAVIYFLLMGIGFVFALFEGMPAICFMLLLFIPIGAAALTVYMLIERLNEIKGGEEDEASKY' A
#
# COMPACT_ATOMS: atom_id res chain seq x y z
N MET A 1 -12.26 -10.42 -13.77
CA MET A 1 -11.03 -9.69 -13.41
C MET A 1 -9.88 -10.44 -14.04
N ASP A 2 -9.16 -9.80 -14.95
CA ASP A 2 -8.05 -10.44 -15.63
C ASP A 2 -6.94 -10.84 -14.63
N LYS A 3 -6.22 -11.93 -14.92
CA LYS A 3 -5.22 -12.51 -14.00
C LYS A 3 -4.10 -11.53 -13.66
N ARG A 4 -3.83 -10.60 -14.58
CA ARG A 4 -2.88 -9.49 -14.45
C ARG A 4 -3.19 -8.56 -13.27
N TYR A 5 -4.44 -8.45 -12.85
CA TYR A 5 -4.85 -7.63 -11.70
C TYR A 5 -4.71 -8.37 -10.35
N ILE A 6 -4.76 -9.70 -10.35
CA ILE A 6 -4.84 -10.49 -9.11
C ILE A 6 -3.55 -10.34 -8.29
N ALA A 7 -2.39 -10.51 -8.93
CA ALA A 7 -1.09 -10.43 -8.27
C ALA A 7 -0.84 -9.06 -7.59
N PRO A 8 -0.95 -7.91 -8.28
CA PRO A 8 -0.70 -6.62 -7.64
C PRO A 8 -1.70 -6.31 -6.53
N ILE A 9 -3.00 -6.64 -6.71
CA ILE A 9 -4.01 -6.41 -5.67
C ILE A 9 -3.70 -7.20 -4.40
N ILE A 10 -3.39 -8.49 -4.51
CA ILE A 10 -3.09 -9.33 -3.34
C ILE A 10 -1.86 -8.81 -2.59
N ILE A 11 -0.79 -8.45 -3.32
CA ILE A 11 0.43 -7.92 -2.71
C ILE A 11 0.15 -6.60 -1.99
N THR A 12 -0.63 -5.70 -2.59
CA THR A 12 -1.01 -4.43 -1.94
C THR A 12 -1.85 -4.67 -0.69
N ILE A 13 -2.80 -5.60 -0.72
CA ILE A 13 -3.61 -5.94 0.47
C ILE A 13 -2.71 -6.47 1.60
N LEU A 14 -1.81 -7.39 1.29
CA LEU A 14 -0.86 -7.94 2.27
C LEU A 14 0.05 -6.86 2.84
N ALA A 15 0.56 -5.95 2.00
CA ALA A 15 1.39 -4.83 2.43
C ALA A 15 0.63 -3.87 3.35
N VAL A 16 -0.61 -3.50 3.00
CA VAL A 16 -1.46 -2.63 3.84
C VAL A 16 -1.74 -3.29 5.19
N ILE A 17 -2.10 -4.58 5.21
CA ILE A 17 -2.29 -5.33 6.47
C ILE A 17 -1.01 -5.31 7.31
N TYR A 18 0.14 -5.56 6.70
CA TYR A 18 1.43 -5.51 7.39
C TYR A 18 1.71 -4.13 8.01
N PHE A 19 1.50 -3.04 7.27
CA PHE A 19 1.68 -1.69 7.80
C PHE A 19 0.71 -1.34 8.93
N LEU A 20 -0.54 -1.81 8.85
CA LEU A 20 -1.52 -1.64 9.93
C LEU A 20 -1.11 -2.39 11.20
N LEU A 21 -0.67 -3.65 11.06
CA LEU A 21 -0.17 -4.45 12.19
C LEU A 21 1.07 -3.80 12.82
N MET A 22 1.96 -3.24 11.99
CA MET A 22 3.13 -2.50 12.46
C MET A 22 2.72 -1.24 13.25
N GLY A 23 1.74 -0.48 12.76
CA GLY A 23 1.18 0.68 13.46
C GLY A 23 0.57 0.32 14.82
N ILE A 24 -0.17 -0.79 14.88
CA ILE A 24 -0.72 -1.33 16.14
C ILE A 24 0.42 -1.68 17.11
N GLY A 25 1.48 -2.34 16.64
CA GLY A 25 2.67 -2.65 17.43
C GLY A 25 3.34 -1.40 18.03
N PHE A 26 3.43 -0.31 17.27
CA PHE A 26 4.00 0.94 17.76
C PHE A 26 3.13 1.62 18.82
N VAL A 27 1.80 1.49 18.72
CA VAL A 27 0.89 1.98 19.76
C VAL A 27 1.12 1.23 21.07
N PHE A 28 1.33 -0.09 21.02
CA PHE A 28 1.71 -0.86 22.22
C PHE A 28 3.07 -0.43 22.79
N ALA A 29 4.06 -0.18 21.94
CA ALA A 29 5.38 0.30 22.38
C ALA A 29 5.31 1.68 23.08
N LEU A 30 4.34 2.53 22.73
CA LEU A 30 4.11 3.80 23.43
C LEU A 30 3.71 3.56 24.90
N PHE A 31 2.90 2.54 25.18
CA PHE A 31 2.51 2.18 26.54
C PHE A 31 3.67 1.62 27.39
N GLU A 32 4.72 1.09 26.74
CA GLU A 32 5.94 0.61 27.42
C GLU A 32 6.97 1.72 27.70
N GLY A 33 6.61 2.99 27.44
CA GLY A 33 7.46 4.15 27.77
C GLY A 33 8.35 4.62 26.63
N MET A 34 8.07 4.22 25.38
CA MET A 34 8.79 4.74 24.22
C MET A 34 8.62 6.27 24.10
N PRO A 35 9.70 7.03 23.80
CA PRO A 35 9.62 8.47 23.62
C PRO A 35 8.61 8.85 22.53
N ALA A 36 7.75 9.83 22.80
CA ALA A 36 6.68 10.26 21.89
C ALA A 36 7.19 10.72 20.50
N ILE A 37 8.40 11.28 20.43
CA ILE A 37 9.04 11.67 19.16
C ILE A 37 9.36 10.44 18.29
N CYS A 38 9.89 9.38 18.90
CA CYS A 38 10.16 8.12 18.19
C CYS A 38 8.85 7.50 17.71
N PHE A 39 7.79 7.55 18.52
CA PHE A 39 6.47 7.06 18.14
C PHE A 39 5.90 7.80 16.94
N MET A 40 5.96 9.14 16.92
CA MET A 40 5.47 9.92 15.77
C MET A 40 6.20 9.53 14.48
N LEU A 41 7.53 9.48 14.49
CA LEU A 41 8.31 9.09 13.31
C LEU A 41 7.95 7.67 12.84
N LEU A 42 7.87 6.73 13.78
CA LEU A 42 7.52 5.34 13.49
C LEU A 42 6.06 5.17 13.03
N LEU A 43 5.14 6.06 13.40
CA LEU A 43 3.75 6.01 12.95
C LEU A 43 3.57 6.63 11.55
N PHE A 44 4.20 7.77 11.26
CA PHE A 44 4.03 8.44 9.98
C PHE A 44 4.64 7.66 8.80
N ILE A 45 5.75 6.96 9.02
CA ILE A 45 6.42 6.15 7.99
C ILE A 45 5.49 5.06 7.40
N PRO A 46 4.89 4.13 8.17
CA PRO A 46 4.01 3.10 7.65
C PRO A 46 2.73 3.66 7.05
N ILE A 47 2.20 4.76 7.58
CA ILE A 47 1.02 5.43 6.99
C ILE A 47 1.37 5.97 5.60
N GLY A 48 2.49 6.68 5.48
CA GLY A 48 2.98 7.18 4.20
C GLY A 48 3.27 6.04 3.22
N ALA A 49 3.92 4.98 3.69
CA ALA A 49 4.20 3.79 2.89
C ALA A 49 2.91 3.12 2.40
N ALA A 50 1.92 2.92 3.27
CA ALA A 50 0.62 2.35 2.89
C ALA A 50 -0.08 3.18 1.82
N ALA A 51 -0.11 4.51 1.99
CA ALA A 51 -0.69 5.43 1.00
C ALA A 51 0.00 5.34 -0.36
N LEU A 52 1.34 5.36 -0.38
CA LEU A 52 2.13 5.22 -1.61
C LEU A 52 1.92 3.86 -2.28
N THR A 53 1.81 2.79 -1.50
CA THR A 53 1.59 1.44 -2.03
C THR A 53 0.23 1.33 -2.72
N VAL A 54 -0.81 1.95 -2.15
CA VAL A 54 -2.14 2.03 -2.77
C VAL A 54 -2.12 2.92 -4.02
N TYR A 55 -1.41 4.04 -3.99
CA TYR A 55 -1.23 4.89 -5.16
C TYR A 55 -0.57 4.14 -6.33
N MET A 56 0.52 3.41 -6.06
CA MET A 56 1.18 2.58 -7.06
C MET A 56 0.28 1.47 -7.61
N LEU A 57 -0.59 0.88 -6.78
CA LEU A 57 -1.58 -0.07 -7.25
C LEU A 57 -2.52 0.60 -8.27
N ILE A 58 -3.07 1.77 -7.95
CA ILE A 58 -3.98 2.51 -8.85
C ILE A 58 -3.30 2.79 -10.20
N GLU A 59 -2.05 3.27 -10.17
CA GLU A 59 -1.26 3.52 -11.38
C GLU A 59 -1.10 2.24 -12.22
N ARG A 60 -0.75 1.11 -11.59
CA ARG A 60 -0.66 -0.19 -12.29
C ARG A 60 -1.98 -0.68 -12.85
N LEU A 61 -3.09 -0.50 -12.11
CA LEU A 61 -4.41 -0.87 -12.60
C LEU A 61 -4.77 -0.03 -13.84
N ASN A 62 -4.43 1.26 -13.84
CA ASN A 62 -4.65 2.16 -14.96
C ASN A 62 -3.76 1.82 -16.16
N GLU A 63 -2.49 1.46 -15.95
CA GLU A 63 -1.61 0.99 -17.04
C GLU A 63 -2.15 -0.28 -17.71
N ILE A 64 -2.58 -1.27 -16.91
CA ILE A 64 -3.13 -2.52 -17.46
C ILE A 64 -4.43 -2.24 -18.23
N LYS A 65 -5.29 -1.34 -17.73
CA LYS A 65 -6.54 -0.96 -18.43
C LYS A 65 -6.28 -0.14 -19.70
N GLY A 66 -5.44 0.89 -19.62
CA GLY A 66 -5.12 1.78 -20.75
C GLY A 66 -4.38 1.06 -21.87
N GLY A 67 -3.51 0.10 -21.52
CA GLY A 67 -2.86 -0.76 -22.52
C GLY A 67 -3.83 -1.64 -23.30
N GLU A 68 -5.02 -1.96 -22.77
CA GLU A 68 -6.07 -2.69 -23.51
C GLU A 68 -6.82 -1.77 -24.49
N GLU A 69 -7.08 -0.51 -24.12
CA GLU A 69 -7.77 0.45 -25.00
C GLU A 69 -6.87 0.95 -26.14
N ASP A 70 -5.58 1.19 -25.90
CA ASP A 70 -4.63 1.62 -26.92
C ASP A 70 -4.33 0.54 -27.98
N GLU A 71 -4.31 -0.74 -27.58
CA GLU A 71 -4.15 -1.85 -28.54
C GLU A 71 -5.43 -2.13 -29.33
N ALA A 72 -6.61 -1.97 -28.73
CA ALA A 72 -7.88 -2.18 -29.42
C ALA A 72 -8.19 -1.13 -30.50
N SER A 73 -7.71 0.12 -30.35
CA SER A 73 -7.91 1.16 -31.37
C SER A 73 -7.01 1.02 -32.61
N LYS A 74 -6.00 0.15 -32.54
CA LYS A 74 -5.02 -0.08 -33.62
C LYS A 74 -5.45 -1.11 -34.67
N TYR A 75 -6.65 -1.69 -34.55
CA TYR A 75 -7.23 -2.67 -35.47
C TYR A 75 -8.65 -2.28 -35.88
#